data_AF-A0A2U8FWI5-F1
#
_entry.id   AF-A0A2U8FWI5-F1
#
_cell.length_a   1.000
_cell.length_b   1.000
_cell.length_c   1.000
_cell.angle_alpha   90.00
_cell.angle_beta   90.00
_cell.angle_gamma   90.00
#
_symmetry.space_group_name_H-M   'P 1'
#
loop_
_entity.id
_entity.type
_entity.pdbx_description
1 polymer ?
#
loop_
_entity_poly.entity_id
_entity_poly.type
_entity_poly.pdbx_seq_one_letter_code
_entity_poly.pdbx_strand_id
1 'polypeptide(L)'
;MNGGCLTSLPSFHSMKNSIDNHVLREELIRHGFQDITSVNRSTKSWRLKHPAMTHWVSVKLAADPSRAMTSDPLVLHPDDADRLKSAMPLPGVSVGDKPYKGSSTKYDGVPGWAFSVESVDALGRALGVLMPGGSASA
;
A
#
# COMPACT_ATOMS: atom_id res chain seq x y z
N MET A 1 -45.42 12.57 13.63
CA MET A 1 -44.76 13.06 12.40
C MET A 1 -43.42 12.34 12.31
N ASN A 2 -43.29 11.46 11.31
CA ASN A 2 -42.04 10.79 10.97
C ASN A 2 -41.25 11.70 10.02
N GLY A 3 -39.98 11.95 10.33
CA GLY A 3 -39.05 12.68 9.47
C GLY A 3 -37.67 12.09 9.60
N GLY A 4 -37.39 11.04 8.82
CA GLY A 4 -36.04 10.52 8.65
C GLY A 4 -35.24 11.39 7.67
N CYS A 5 -33.91 11.40 7.79
CA CYS A 5 -32.99 10.88 6.77
C CYS A 5 -31.53 11.22 7.13
N LEU A 6 -30.72 10.16 7.27
CA LEU A 6 -29.37 9.99 6.74
C LEU A 6 -28.22 10.90 7.26
N THR A 7 -27.47 10.30 8.20
CA THR A 7 -26.04 9.99 8.06
C THR A 7 -25.14 11.00 7.35
N SER A 8 -24.33 11.72 8.12
CA SER A 8 -23.00 12.12 7.66
C SER A 8 -21.96 11.38 8.49
N LEU A 9 -21.63 10.15 8.08
CA LEU A 9 -20.41 9.50 8.55
C LEU A 9 -19.23 10.36 8.10
N PRO A 10 -18.19 10.58 8.92
CA PRO A 10 -16.98 11.21 8.44
C PRO A 10 -16.43 10.36 7.29
N SER A 11 -16.27 11.03 6.15
CA SER A 11 -15.66 10.52 4.93
C SER A 11 -14.38 9.76 5.24
N PHE A 12 -14.18 8.66 4.53
CA PHE A 12 -12.94 7.90 4.49
C PHE A 12 -11.75 8.87 4.39
N HIS A 13 -10.85 8.84 5.39
CA HIS A 13 -9.59 9.57 5.30
C HIS A 13 -8.72 8.89 4.24
N SER A 14 -8.89 9.33 2.98
CA SER A 14 -7.89 9.17 1.93
C SER A 14 -6.67 9.98 2.38
N MET A 15 -5.54 9.34 2.66
CA MET A 15 -4.35 10.04 3.11
C MET A 15 -3.65 10.61 1.87
N LYS A 16 -3.77 11.93 1.67
CA LYS A 16 -3.46 12.60 0.40
C LYS A 16 -1.97 12.72 0.04
N ASN A 17 -1.06 12.24 0.89
CA ASN A 17 0.36 12.59 0.82
C ASN A 17 1.30 11.37 0.71
N SER A 18 0.97 10.35 -0.06
CA SER A 18 1.98 9.35 -0.42
C SER A 18 2.88 9.89 -1.53
N ILE A 19 4.15 9.46 -1.55
CA ILE A 19 4.99 9.62 -2.75
C ILE A 19 4.32 8.99 -3.97
N ASP A 20 4.67 9.53 -5.13
CA ASP A 20 4.18 9.09 -6.43
C ASP A 20 4.30 7.57 -6.63
N ASN A 21 3.27 6.97 -7.23
CA ASN A 21 3.20 5.53 -7.46
C ASN A 21 4.28 5.00 -8.42
N HIS A 22 4.77 5.79 -9.39
CA HIS A 22 5.90 5.39 -10.22
C HIS A 22 7.20 5.39 -9.41
N VAL A 23 7.45 6.44 -8.63
CA VAL A 23 8.59 6.49 -7.70
C VAL A 23 8.55 5.31 -6.73
N LEU A 24 7.38 4.98 -6.18
CA LEU A 24 7.21 3.82 -5.31
C LEU A 24 7.59 2.50 -5.98
N ARG A 25 7.16 2.29 -7.22
CA ARG A 25 7.52 1.09 -7.97
C ARG A 25 9.03 1.02 -8.18
N GLU A 26 9.65 2.12 -8.60
CA GLU A 26 11.09 2.18 -8.83
C GLU A 26 11.88 1.89 -7.56
N GLU A 27 11.51 2.50 -6.44
CA GLU A 27 12.18 2.25 -5.16
C GLU A 27 12.00 0.81 -4.68
N LEU A 28 10.80 0.24 -4.78
CA LEU A 28 10.60 -1.18 -4.46
C LEU A 28 11.50 -2.09 -5.31
N ILE A 29 11.66 -1.80 -6.60
CA ILE A 29 12.58 -2.54 -7.47
C ILE A 29 14.04 -2.37 -7.03
N ARG A 30 14.46 -1.14 -6.66
CA ARG A 30 15.81 -0.88 -6.09
C ARG A 30 16.06 -1.66 -4.80
N HIS A 31 15.02 -1.87 -4.01
CA HIS A 31 15.03 -2.69 -2.79
C HIS A 31 14.88 -4.20 -3.06
N GLY A 32 15.01 -4.66 -4.31
CA GLY A 32 15.07 -6.08 -4.65
C GLY A 32 13.70 -6.74 -4.91
N PHE A 33 12.62 -5.96 -4.99
CA PHE A 33 11.33 -6.50 -5.39
C PHE A 33 11.30 -6.80 -6.89
N GLN A 34 10.69 -7.92 -7.25
CA GLN A 34 10.48 -8.33 -8.64
C GLN A 34 9.05 -8.02 -9.06
N ASP A 35 8.89 -7.44 -10.26
CA ASP A 35 7.57 -7.21 -10.85
C ASP A 35 6.99 -8.53 -11.34
N ILE A 36 5.94 -8.99 -10.67
CA ILE A 36 5.20 -10.22 -10.98
C ILE A 36 3.80 -9.90 -11.54
N THR A 37 3.59 -8.66 -12.01
CA THR A 37 2.32 -8.25 -12.60
C THR A 37 1.99 -9.17 -13.77
N SER A 38 0.82 -9.81 -13.73
CA SER A 38 0.41 -10.73 -14.80
C SER A 38 0.30 -9.99 -16.13
N VAL A 39 0.89 -10.58 -17.18
CA VAL A 39 0.82 -10.06 -18.56
C VAL A 39 -0.62 -10.06 -19.09
N ASN A 40 -1.51 -10.85 -18.48
CA ASN A 40 -2.89 -11.01 -18.89
C ASN A 40 -3.79 -10.06 -18.09
N ARG A 41 -4.29 -9.01 -18.76
CA ARG A 41 -5.37 -8.06 -18.38
C ARG A 41 -4.95 -6.76 -17.71
N SER A 42 -5.56 -5.68 -18.20
CA SER A 42 -6.28 -4.57 -17.53
C SER A 42 -6.01 -4.29 -16.04
N THR A 43 -4.77 -4.44 -15.60
CA THR A 43 -4.38 -4.38 -14.19
C THR A 43 -4.15 -2.93 -13.82
N LYS A 44 -5.07 -2.38 -13.02
CA LYS A 44 -4.95 -1.02 -12.45
C LYS A 44 -3.94 -0.95 -11.30
N SER A 45 -2.93 -1.82 -11.32
CA SER A 45 -1.93 -1.96 -10.27
C SER A 45 -0.75 -2.82 -10.71
N TRP A 46 0.46 -2.46 -10.27
CA TRP A 46 1.62 -3.34 -10.28
C TRP A 46 1.61 -4.27 -9.06
N ARG A 47 2.10 -5.50 -9.23
CA ARG A 47 2.33 -6.46 -8.15
C ARG A 47 3.82 -6.74 -8.07
N LEU A 48 4.39 -6.49 -6.90
CA LEU A 48 5.82 -6.58 -6.65
C LEU A 48 6.05 -7.59 -5.54
N LYS A 49 6.97 -8.55 -5.72
CA LYS A 49 7.30 -9.55 -4.70
C LYS A 49 8.78 -9.51 -4.36
N HIS A 50 9.09 -9.43 -3.07
CA HIS A 50 10.45 -9.58 -2.57
C HIS A 50 10.68 -11.03 -2.11
N PRO A 51 11.84 -11.65 -2.37
CA PRO A 51 12.12 -13.02 -1.95
C PRO A 51 12.10 -13.22 -0.42
N ALA A 52 12.42 -12.18 0.35
CA ALA A 52 12.34 -12.21 1.81
C ALA A 52 10.93 -11.99 2.38
N MET A 53 9.93 -11.70 1.54
CA MET A 53 8.54 -11.51 1.98
C MET A 53 7.67 -12.69 1.53
N THR A 54 6.78 -13.11 2.41
CA THR A 54 5.79 -14.16 2.12
C THR A 54 4.82 -13.69 1.04
N HIS A 55 4.28 -12.48 1.20
CA HIS A 55 3.27 -11.92 0.31
C HIS A 55 3.86 -10.87 -0.65
N TRP A 56 3.18 -10.66 -1.76
CA TRP A 56 3.49 -9.56 -2.68
C TRP A 56 2.90 -8.24 -2.15
N VAL A 57 3.38 -7.12 -2.64
CA VAL A 57 2.81 -5.79 -2.41
C VAL A 57 2.18 -5.29 -3.71
N SER A 58 1.11 -4.51 -3.62
CA SER A 58 0.49 -3.91 -4.81
C SER A 58 0.61 -2.40 -4.79
N VAL A 59 1.07 -1.85 -5.89
CA VAL A 59 1.12 -0.41 -6.16
C VAL A 59 0.00 -0.08 -7.14
N LYS A 60 -0.93 0.79 -6.77
CA LYS A 60 -2.08 1.18 -7.58
C LYS A 60 -1.69 2.15 -8.68
N LEU A 61 -2.39 2.03 -9.79
CA LEU A 61 -2.35 2.97 -10.89
C LEU A 61 -3.56 3.89 -10.80
N ALA A 62 -3.37 5.13 -11.26
CA ALA A 62 -4.49 5.98 -11.59
C ALA A 62 -5.34 5.35 -12.70
N ALA A 63 -6.55 5.89 -12.91
CA ALA A 63 -7.41 5.46 -14.01
C ALA A 63 -6.73 5.57 -15.37
N ASP A 64 -5.86 6.59 -15.52
CA ASP A 64 -4.86 6.68 -16.59
C ASP A 64 -3.51 6.23 -16.01
N PRO A 65 -2.93 5.11 -16.48
CA PRO A 65 -1.67 4.57 -15.95
C PRO A 65 -0.45 5.45 -16.21
N SER A 66 -0.57 6.47 -17.06
CA SER A 66 0.47 7.46 -17.34
C SER A 66 0.44 8.62 -16.33
N ARG A 67 -0.57 8.68 -15.46
CA ARG A 67 -0.73 9.73 -14.45
C ARG A 67 -0.27 9.25 -13.08
N ALA A 68 0.52 10.10 -12.43
CA ALA A 68 0.89 10.02 -11.03
C ALA A 68 -0.33 9.88 -10.10
N MET A 69 -0.20 9.02 -9.09
CA MET A 69 -1.19 8.85 -8.01
C MET A 69 -0.49 8.88 -6.64
N THR A 70 -1.00 9.73 -5.74
CA THR A 70 -0.43 9.96 -4.40
C THR A 70 -1.35 9.59 -3.25
N SER A 71 -2.58 9.13 -3.52
CA SER A 71 -3.52 8.72 -2.45
C SER A 71 -3.50 7.22 -2.26
N ASP A 72 -2.93 6.76 -1.14
CA ASP A 72 -2.90 5.34 -0.73
C ASP A 72 -2.53 4.38 -1.87
N PRO A 73 -1.41 4.62 -2.58
CA PRO A 73 -1.02 3.83 -3.73
C PRO A 73 -0.63 2.41 -3.33
N LEU A 74 -0.17 2.17 -2.11
CA LEU A 74 0.32 0.86 -1.72
C LEU A 74 -0.73 0.07 -0.95
N VAL A 75 -0.76 -1.23 -1.23
CA VAL A 75 -1.61 -2.19 -0.53
C VAL A 75 -0.78 -3.41 -0.15
N LEU A 76 -0.93 -3.85 1.10
CA LEU A 76 -0.29 -5.03 1.68
C LEU A 76 -1.30 -6.13 1.96
N HIS A 77 -0.78 -7.34 2.14
CA HIS A 77 -1.50 -8.40 2.84
C HIS A 77 -1.80 -7.97 4.28
N PRO A 78 -2.95 -8.36 4.88
CA PRO A 78 -3.26 -8.04 6.27
C PRO A 78 -2.17 -8.42 7.27
N ASP A 79 -1.55 -9.59 7.14
CA ASP A 79 -0.48 -10.02 8.05
C ASP A 79 0.70 -9.04 8.05
N ASP A 80 1.10 -8.56 6.87
CA ASP A 80 2.16 -7.56 6.72
C ASP A 80 1.70 -6.18 7.23
N ALA A 81 0.43 -5.82 7.00
CA ALA A 81 -0.15 -4.58 7.51
C ALA A 81 -0.20 -4.57 9.05
N ASP A 82 -0.52 -5.69 9.68
CA ASP A 82 -0.58 -5.80 11.14
C ASP A 82 0.81 -5.78 11.77
N ARG A 83 1.83 -6.35 11.10
CA ARG A 83 3.23 -6.16 11.49
C ARG A 83 3.63 -4.69 11.45
N LEU A 84 3.24 -3.97 10.40
CA LEU A 84 3.54 -2.54 10.26
C LEU A 84 2.81 -1.69 11.31
N LYS A 85 1.52 -1.98 11.57
CA LYS A 85 0.74 -1.32 12.63
C LYS A 85 1.35 -1.55 14.02
N SER A 86 1.85 -2.75 14.29
CA SER A 86 2.48 -3.09 15.57
C SER A 86 3.79 -2.33 15.81
N ALA A 87 4.44 -1.84 14.75
CA ALA A 87 5.65 -1.02 14.83
C ALA A 87 5.37 0.50 14.84
N MET A 88 4.10 0.93 14.83
CA MET A 88 3.74 2.34 14.88
C MET A 88 4.04 2.96 16.25
N PRO A 89 4.39 4.26 16.31
CA PRO A 89 4.44 5.21 15.19
C PRO A 89 5.72 5.10 14.35
N LEU A 90 5.58 5.16 13.03
CA LEU A 90 6.71 5.35 12.10
C LEU A 90 6.55 6.70 11.39
N PRO A 91 7.53 7.63 11.52
CA PRO A 91 7.47 8.93 10.85
C PRO A 91 7.32 8.79 9.33
N GLY A 92 6.34 9.49 8.77
CA GLY A 92 6.07 9.49 7.33
C GLY A 92 5.37 8.23 6.81
N VAL A 93 4.93 7.32 7.68
CA VAL A 93 4.19 6.11 7.29
C VAL A 93 2.80 6.16 7.91
N SER A 94 1.79 5.78 7.14
CA SER A 94 0.44 5.67 7.66
C SER A 94 -0.28 4.47 7.09
N VAL A 95 -1.00 3.73 7.93
CA VAL A 95 -1.73 2.52 7.55
C VAL A 95 -3.23 2.80 7.68
N GLY A 96 -4.01 2.44 6.67
CA GLY A 96 -5.46 2.64 6.70
C GLY A 96 -6.15 1.82 7.79
N ASP A 97 -7.19 2.39 8.40
CA ASP A 97 -7.93 1.74 9.49
C ASP A 97 -8.80 0.56 9.03
N LYS A 98 -9.05 0.45 7.73
CA LYS A 98 -10.02 -0.48 7.15
C LYS A 98 -9.41 -1.21 5.95
N PRO A 99 -9.87 -2.44 5.66
CA PRO A 99 -9.46 -3.13 4.46
C PRO A 99 -9.77 -2.28 3.23
N TYR A 100 -8.86 -2.31 2.26
CA TYR A 100 -8.96 -1.53 1.06
C TYR A 100 -10.18 -1.95 0.22
N LYS A 101 -11.04 -0.98 -0.11
CA LYS A 101 -12.22 -1.23 -0.95
C LYS A 101 -11.82 -1.23 -2.43
N GLY A 102 -11.64 -2.40 -3.02
CA GLY A 102 -11.44 -2.56 -4.46
C GLY A 102 -11.18 -4.03 -4.83
N SER A 103 -11.82 -4.52 -5.89
CA SER A 103 -11.82 -5.96 -6.25
C SER A 103 -10.48 -6.49 -6.78
N SER A 104 -9.55 -5.62 -7.18
CA SER A 104 -8.30 -6.01 -7.86
C SER A 104 -7.15 -6.37 -6.92
N THR A 105 -7.24 -6.00 -5.64
CA THR A 105 -6.17 -6.18 -4.66
C THR A 105 -6.60 -7.16 -3.57
N LYS A 106 -7.04 -8.34 -4.01
CA LYS A 106 -7.31 -9.49 -3.15
C LYS A 106 -6.13 -10.44 -3.20
N TYR A 107 -5.75 -10.93 -2.02
CA TYR A 107 -4.73 -11.94 -1.81
C TYR A 107 -5.45 -13.27 -1.58
N ASP A 108 -5.67 -14.06 -2.62
CA ASP A 108 -6.35 -15.36 -2.53
C ASP A 108 -7.70 -15.30 -1.77
N GLY A 109 -8.45 -14.22 -1.98
CA GLY A 109 -9.74 -13.97 -1.33
C GLY A 109 -9.69 -13.05 -0.11
N VAL A 110 -8.50 -12.81 0.45
CA VAL A 110 -8.27 -11.92 1.59
C VAL A 110 -8.16 -10.46 1.11
N PRO A 111 -8.88 -9.50 1.72
CA PRO A 111 -8.77 -8.10 1.35
C PRO A 111 -7.43 -7.52 1.81
N GLY A 112 -6.73 -6.78 0.95
CA GLY A 112 -5.52 -6.06 1.33
C GLY A 112 -5.80 -4.80 2.15
N TRP A 113 -4.76 -4.24 2.78
CA TRP A 113 -4.80 -2.99 3.54
C TRP A 113 -3.99 -1.90 2.85
N ALA A 114 -4.57 -0.72 2.72
CA ALA A 114 -3.85 0.44 2.18
C ALA A 114 -2.83 0.97 3.18
N PHE A 115 -1.72 1.47 2.65
CA PHE A 115 -0.80 2.31 3.39
C PHE A 115 -0.21 3.38 2.47
N SER A 116 0.22 4.47 3.09
CA SER A 116 0.84 5.62 2.45
C SER A 116 2.20 5.88 3.08
N VAL A 117 3.16 6.32 2.26
CA VAL A 117 4.49 6.72 2.72
C VAL A 117 4.84 8.09 2.13
N GLU A 118 5.19 9.06 2.98
CA GLU A 118 5.38 10.46 2.61
C GLU A 118 6.73 10.73 1.90
N SER A 119 7.67 9.79 1.99
CA SER A 119 9.00 9.90 1.39
C SER A 119 9.63 8.53 1.11
N VAL A 120 10.70 8.50 0.30
CA VAL A 120 11.54 7.29 0.07
C VAL A 120 12.14 6.78 1.37
N ASP A 121 12.53 7.69 2.26
CA ASP A 121 13.07 7.36 3.57
C ASP A 121 12.00 6.73 4.49
N ALA A 122 10.74 7.19 4.43
CA ALA A 122 9.62 6.52 5.10
C ALA A 122 9.32 5.13 4.52
N LEU A 123 9.46 4.94 3.19
CA LEU A 123 9.39 3.62 2.58
C LEU A 123 10.49 2.69 3.12
N GLY A 124 11.74 3.18 3.23
CA GLY A 124 12.85 2.43 3.80
C GLY A 124 12.56 1.93 5.23
N ARG A 125 11.99 2.80 6.09
CA ARG A 125 11.56 2.41 7.44
C ARG A 125 10.48 1.33 7.43
N ALA A 126 9.46 1.49 6.58
CA ALA A 126 8.39 0.50 6.45
C ALA A 126 8.95 -0.85 5.98
N LEU A 127 9.84 -0.86 4.99
CA LEU A 127 10.50 -2.08 4.50
C LEU A 127 11.37 -2.74 5.56
N GLY A 128 12.05 -1.96 6.42
CA GLY A 128 12.82 -2.48 7.55
C GLY A 128 11.97 -3.27 8.56
N VAL A 129 10.68 -2.92 8.71
CA VAL A 129 9.73 -3.67 9.54
C VAL A 129 9.20 -4.92 8.82
N LEU A 130 8.92 -4.79 7.52
CA LEU A 130 8.27 -5.83 6.72
C LEU A 130 9.22 -6.97 6.35
N MET A 131 10.48 -6.66 6.05
CA MET A 131 11.45 -7.67 5.63
C MET A 131 12.17 -8.29 6.84
N PRO A 132 12.15 -9.63 7.00
CA PRO A 132 12.90 -10.30 8.05
C PRO A 132 14.41 -10.07 7.81
N GLY A 133 15.08 -9.45 8.78
CA GLY A 133 16.51 -9.13 8.70
C GLY A 133 16.83 -7.71 8.23
N GLY A 134 15.92 -6.75 8.38
CA GLY A 134 16.20 -5.34 8.20
C GLY A 134 17.34 -4.87 9.13
N SER A 135 18.59 -5.00 8.67
CA SER A 135 19.70 -4.21 9.17
C SER A 135 19.33 -2.76 8.92
N ALA A 136 18.94 -2.07 9.99
CA ALA A 136 19.35 -0.69 10.15
C ALA A 136 20.88 -0.71 10.11
N SER A 137 21.47 -0.52 8.93
CA SER A 137 22.84 -0.09 8.87
C SER A 137 22.83 1.34 9.42
N ALA A 138 23.43 1.46 10.61
CA ALA A 138 23.69 2.67 11.36
C ALA A 138 24.45 3.73 10.55
#